data_AF-A0A852FRP1-F1
#
_entry.id   AF-A0A852FRP1-F1
#
_cell.length_a   1.000
_cell.length_b   1.000
_cell.length_c   1.000
_cell.angle_alpha   90.00
_cell.angle_beta   90.00
_cell.angle_gamma   90.00
#
_symmetry.space_group_name_H-M   'P 1'
#
loop_
_entity.id
_entity.type
_entity.pdbx_description
1 polymer ?
#
loop_
_entity_poly.entity_id
_entity_poly.type
_entity_poly.pdbx_seq_one_letter_code
_entity_poly.pdbx_strand_id
1 'polypeptide(L)'
;MALEEKREKRPPVTPMMIEEEAALRNGSRGLPPGPWAEAAGPRPRTTERHIAVHKRLVLGFAVSILALLAVTMIAVLLSVRFEECGAAADEEEEWQRRRELPPWARPRLPRHLRPLHYNLMLSAFMENFTFSGEVNVQLEVRNASRYI
;
A
#
# COMPACT_ATOMS: atom_id res chain seq x y z
N MET A 1 0.51 -38.39 -7.32
CA MET A 1 1.68 -38.39 -6.42
C MET A 1 2.92 -38.16 -7.25
N ALA A 2 3.90 -37.49 -6.63
CA ALA A 2 5.31 -37.35 -7.04
C ALA A 2 5.64 -36.29 -8.11
N LEU A 3 6.08 -35.15 -7.58
CA LEU A 3 7.06 -34.22 -8.17
C LEU A 3 8.36 -34.98 -8.49
N GLU A 4 9.04 -34.64 -9.58
CA GLU A 4 10.49 -34.87 -9.71
C GLU A 4 11.12 -33.67 -10.42
N GLU A 5 11.65 -32.79 -9.57
CA GLU A 5 12.69 -31.82 -9.86
C GLU A 5 14.00 -32.57 -10.19
N LYS A 6 14.70 -32.20 -11.27
CA LYS A 6 16.10 -32.63 -11.41
C LYS A 6 17.01 -31.59 -12.05
N ARG A 7 17.55 -30.78 -11.14
CA ARG A 7 18.79 -30.00 -11.15
C ARG A 7 19.93 -30.63 -11.96
N GLU A 8 20.48 -29.90 -12.94
CA GLU A 8 21.70 -30.29 -13.66
C GLU A 8 22.91 -29.38 -13.32
N LYS A 9 23.87 -30.03 -12.63
CA LYS A 9 25.36 -29.95 -12.66
C LYS A 9 26.10 -28.61 -12.72
N ARG A 10 26.85 -28.34 -11.64
CA ARG A 10 28.26 -27.86 -11.73
C ARG A 10 29.17 -28.71 -10.82
N PRO A 11 30.41 -29.05 -11.26
CA PRO A 11 31.36 -29.93 -10.56
C PRO A 11 32.11 -29.26 -9.37
N PRO A 12 32.86 -30.04 -8.54
CA PRO A 12 33.11 -29.73 -7.11
C PRO A 12 34.53 -29.26 -6.71
N VAL A 13 34.57 -28.41 -5.66
CA VAL A 13 35.29 -28.47 -4.34
C VAL A 13 36.83 -28.73 -4.23
N THR A 14 37.58 -27.67 -3.83
CA THR A 14 38.66 -27.42 -2.78
C THR A 14 39.78 -28.46 -2.47
N PRO A 15 40.84 -28.24 -1.62
CA PRO A 15 41.27 -27.16 -0.68
C PRO A 15 42.79 -26.75 -0.77
N MET A 16 43.37 -25.84 0.05
CA MET A 16 44.10 -26.15 1.32
C MET A 16 44.72 -24.90 2.02
N MET A 17 44.64 -24.87 3.37
CA MET A 17 45.46 -24.20 4.43
C MET A 17 45.51 -22.65 4.43
N ILE A 18 45.05 -21.86 5.41
CA ILE A 18 45.28 -21.80 6.88
C ILE A 18 46.75 -21.94 7.26
N GLU A 19 47.42 -20.81 7.49
CA GLU A 19 48.30 -20.63 8.65
C GLU A 19 48.49 -19.13 8.96
N GLU A 20 48.07 -18.81 10.18
CA GLU A 20 48.17 -17.56 10.91
C GLU A 20 49.53 -17.52 11.64
N GLU A 21 50.06 -16.32 11.92
CA GLU A 21 50.86 -16.03 13.13
C GLU A 21 52.06 -16.93 13.47
N ALA A 22 53.26 -16.62 12.93
CA ALA A 22 54.52 -17.12 13.52
C ALA A 22 55.78 -16.32 13.16
N ALA A 23 55.81 -14.98 13.29
CA ALA A 23 57.11 -14.27 13.37
C ALA A 23 57.02 -12.86 13.97
N LEU A 24 56.53 -12.74 15.20
CA LEU A 24 57.14 -11.79 16.14
C LEU A 24 58.59 -12.24 16.35
N ARG A 25 59.55 -11.73 15.57
CA ARG A 25 60.99 -11.77 15.93
C ARG A 25 61.86 -10.98 14.96
N ASN A 26 62.45 -9.93 15.52
CA ASN A 26 63.79 -9.42 15.24
C ASN A 26 63.91 -8.21 14.29
N GLY A 27 64.41 -7.09 14.82
CA GLY A 27 65.25 -6.19 14.01
C GLY A 27 64.96 -4.69 14.02
N SER A 28 64.74 -4.07 15.18
CA SER A 28 65.01 -2.63 15.33
C SER A 28 66.50 -2.32 15.15
N ARG A 29 66.90 -1.55 14.12
CA ARG A 29 67.92 -0.45 14.17
C ARG A 29 68.43 -0.04 12.77
N GLY A 30 68.30 1.25 12.47
CA GLY A 30 69.34 2.02 11.77
C GLY A 30 69.20 2.21 10.26
N LEU A 31 68.39 3.19 9.85
CA LEU A 31 68.64 3.93 8.61
C LEU A 31 68.52 5.44 8.93
N PRO A 32 69.47 6.29 8.50
CA PRO A 32 69.40 7.72 8.78
C PRO A 32 68.20 8.35 8.06
N PRO A 33 67.54 9.37 8.64
CA PRO A 33 66.48 10.08 7.94
C PRO A 33 67.09 10.77 6.71
N GLY A 34 66.64 10.38 5.51
CA GLY A 34 67.00 11.07 4.29
C GLY A 34 66.40 12.49 4.25
N PRO A 35 67.00 13.43 3.48
CA PRO A 35 66.56 14.83 3.36
C PRO A 35 65.09 15.02 2.92
N TRP A 36 64.46 13.96 2.42
CA TRP A 36 63.06 13.93 1.96
C TRP A 36 62.04 14.06 3.10
N ALA A 37 62.44 13.83 4.35
CA ALA A 37 61.55 13.98 5.51
C ALA A 37 61.27 15.45 5.86
N GLU A 38 62.21 16.36 5.58
CA GLU A 38 62.03 17.80 5.85
C GLU A 38 61.34 18.54 4.69
N ALA A 39 61.37 18.00 3.48
CA ALA A 39 60.69 18.60 2.33
C ALA A 39 59.16 18.36 2.32
N ALA A 40 58.67 17.42 3.13
CA ALA A 40 57.25 17.19 3.32
C ALA A 40 56.69 18.13 4.40
N GLY A 41 56.59 19.43 4.07
CA GLY A 41 55.83 20.37 4.88
C GLY A 41 54.41 19.82 5.14
N PRO A 42 53.79 20.13 6.29
CA PRO A 42 52.49 19.60 6.66
C PRO A 42 51.47 19.95 5.59
N ARG A 43 51.04 18.94 4.82
CA ARG A 43 49.88 19.03 3.93
C ARG A 43 48.70 19.51 4.79
N PRO A 44 47.99 20.60 4.44
CA PRO A 44 46.77 20.95 5.14
C PRO A 44 45.77 19.83 4.93
N ARG A 45 45.59 19.00 5.96
CA ARG A 45 44.57 17.96 6.01
C ARG A 45 43.22 18.68 6.08
N THR A 46 42.56 18.84 4.95
CA THR A 46 41.14 19.18 4.90
C THR A 46 40.35 17.99 5.46
N THR A 47 40.10 17.99 6.76
CA THR A 47 39.15 17.05 7.40
C THR A 47 38.20 17.82 8.31
N GLU A 48 37.84 19.04 7.95
CA GLU A 48 37.05 19.91 8.80
C GLU A 48 35.90 20.53 8.00
N ARG A 49 34.88 19.71 7.72
CA ARG A 49 33.54 20.18 7.30
C ARG A 49 32.45 19.11 7.37
N HIS A 50 32.79 17.82 7.44
CA HIS A 50 31.79 16.75 7.32
C HIS A 50 31.14 16.28 8.65
N ILE A 51 31.64 16.66 9.83
CA ILE A 51 31.15 16.11 11.13
C ILE A 51 30.01 16.95 11.74
N ALA A 52 29.95 18.25 11.49
CA ALA A 52 28.91 19.12 12.04
C ALA A 52 27.56 19.00 11.31
N VAL A 53 27.57 18.60 10.03
CA VAL A 53 26.36 18.48 9.21
C VAL A 53 25.55 17.25 9.59
N HIS A 54 26.22 16.14 9.94
CA HIS A 54 25.55 14.90 10.30
C HIS A 54 24.69 15.05 11.56
N LYS A 55 25.14 15.80 12.57
CA LYS A 55 24.36 16.03 13.81
C LYS A 55 23.07 16.82 13.56
N ARG A 56 23.10 17.81 12.66
CA ARG A 56 21.92 18.61 12.31
C ARG A 56 20.94 17.82 11.45
N LEU A 57 21.45 17.01 10.52
CA LEU A 57 20.63 16.12 9.70
C LEU A 57 19.99 14.99 10.51
N VAL A 58 20.76 14.39 11.43
CA VAL A 58 20.25 13.37 12.37
C VAL A 58 19.23 13.96 13.33
N LEU A 59 19.43 15.18 13.84
CA LEU A 59 18.43 15.86 14.68
C LEU A 59 17.14 16.11 13.90
N GLY A 60 17.24 16.59 12.65
CA GLY A 60 16.07 16.80 11.80
C GLY A 60 15.32 15.50 11.49
N PHE A 61 16.05 14.42 11.21
CA PHE A 61 15.48 13.10 10.99
C PHE A 61 14.80 12.54 12.24
N ALA A 62 15.42 12.67 13.41
CA ALA A 62 14.84 12.26 14.69
C ALA A 62 13.55 13.03 15.01
N VAL A 63 13.54 14.35 14.79
CA VAL A 63 12.34 15.19 14.96
C VAL A 63 11.24 14.78 13.97
N SER A 64 11.60 14.50 12.71
CA SER A 64 10.64 14.02 11.71
C SER A 64 10.00 12.69 12.09
N ILE A 65 10.79 11.73 12.61
CA ILE A 65 10.27 10.44 13.09
C ILE A 65 9.34 10.66 14.29
N LEU A 66 9.74 11.46 15.28
CA LEU A 66 8.92 11.73 16.46
C LEU A 66 7.59 12.41 16.10
N ALA A 67 7.61 13.35 15.16
CA ALA A 67 6.39 13.98 14.66
C ALA A 67 5.47 12.96 13.98
N LEU A 68 6.03 12.06 13.16
CA LEU A 68 5.26 11.00 12.50
C LEU A 68 4.66 10.01 13.51
N LEU A 69 5.41 9.64 14.55
CA LEU A 69 4.91 8.80 15.65
C LEU A 69 3.80 9.50 16.45
N ALA A 70 3.93 10.80 16.72
CA ALA A 70 2.90 11.56 17.41
C ALA A 70 1.61 11.65 16.57
N VAL A 71 1.72 11.95 15.27
CA VAL A 71 0.57 12.02 14.36
C VAL A 71 -0.13 10.68 14.23
N THR A 72 0.63 9.59 14.10
CA THR A 72 0.05 8.23 14.05
C THR A 72 -0.63 7.86 15.35
N MET A 73 -0.03 8.18 16.52
CA MET A 73 -0.69 7.97 17.81
C MET A 73 -1.96 8.79 17.97
N ILE A 74 -1.95 10.08 17.60
CA ILE A 74 -3.16 10.92 17.64
C ILE A 74 -4.24 10.35 16.71
N ALA A 75 -3.88 9.95 15.49
CA ALA A 75 -4.81 9.35 14.55
C ALA A 75 -5.45 8.08 15.12
N VAL A 76 -4.66 7.18 15.71
CA VAL A 76 -5.17 5.95 16.34
C VAL A 76 -6.08 6.26 17.54
N LEU A 77 -5.68 7.18 18.42
CA LEU A 77 -6.50 7.58 19.58
C LEU A 77 -7.82 8.22 19.15
N LEU A 78 -7.81 9.05 18.10
CA LEU A 78 -9.02 9.61 17.52
C LEU A 78 -9.87 8.53 16.86
N SER A 79 -9.29 7.58 16.12
CA SER A 79 -10.03 6.46 15.52
C SER A 79 -10.75 5.62 16.57
N VAL A 80 -10.07 5.26 17.67
CA VAL A 80 -10.69 4.50 18.77
C VAL A 80 -11.83 5.28 19.43
N ARG A 81 -11.67 6.60 19.63
CA ARG A 81 -12.75 7.44 20.17
C ARG A 81 -13.92 7.63 19.21
N PHE A 82 -13.65 7.67 17.90
CA PHE A 82 -14.67 7.74 16.88
C PHE A 82 -15.48 6.45 16.79
N GLU A 83 -14.86 5.29 17.02
CA GLU A 83 -15.56 3.99 17.02
C GLU A 83 -16.58 3.90 18.18
N GLU A 84 -16.24 4.46 19.34
CA GLU A 84 -17.11 4.49 20.53
C GLU A 84 -18.30 5.47 20.38
N CYS A 85 -18.14 6.55 19.62
CA CYS A 85 -19.23 7.51 19.32
C CYS A 85 -19.98 7.15 18.03
N GLY A 86 -19.32 6.48 17.10
CA GLY A 86 -19.82 6.02 15.81
C GLY A 86 -20.83 4.90 15.96
N ALA A 87 -20.66 3.99 16.93
CA ALA A 87 -21.58 2.88 17.15
C ALA A 87 -23.06 3.30 17.29
N ALA A 88 -23.36 4.48 17.85
CA ALA A 88 -24.73 5.01 17.92
C ALA A 88 -25.21 5.71 16.63
N ALA A 89 -24.28 6.30 15.85
CA ALA A 89 -24.57 6.94 14.58
C ALA A 89 -24.63 5.95 13.40
N ASP A 90 -23.87 4.85 13.49
CA ASP A 90 -23.78 3.77 12.51
C ASP A 90 -25.10 2.99 12.43
N GLU A 91 -25.81 2.81 13.55
CA GLU A 91 -27.12 2.15 13.56
C GLU A 91 -28.17 2.97 12.80
N GLU A 92 -28.23 4.29 12.99
CA GLU A 92 -29.16 5.18 12.28
C GLU A 92 -28.83 5.30 10.79
N GLU A 93 -27.54 5.39 10.43
CA GLU A 93 -27.11 5.34 9.03
C GLU A 93 -27.42 4.00 8.37
N GLU A 94 -27.25 2.86 9.05
CA GLU A 94 -27.55 1.54 8.49
C GLU A 94 -29.06 1.39 8.24
N TRP A 95 -29.91 1.93 9.11
CA TRP A 95 -31.35 2.00 8.88
C TRP A 95 -31.72 2.88 7.69
N GLN A 96 -31.07 4.04 7.50
CA GLN A 96 -31.28 4.89 6.31
C GLN A 96 -30.77 4.19 5.05
N ARG A 97 -29.58 3.59 5.09
CA ARG A 97 -28.97 2.82 3.99
C ARG A 97 -29.84 1.62 3.60
N ARG A 98 -30.48 0.95 4.58
CA ARG A 98 -31.48 -0.10 4.32
C ARG A 98 -32.74 0.39 3.63
N ARG A 99 -33.16 1.64 3.86
CA ARG A 99 -34.33 2.24 3.20
C ARG A 99 -34.03 2.67 1.77
N GLU A 100 -32.77 2.96 1.46
CA GLU A 100 -32.30 3.35 0.13
C GLU A 100 -31.91 2.17 -0.76
N LEU A 101 -31.75 0.96 -0.19
CA LEU A 101 -31.47 -0.23 -0.98
C LEU A 101 -32.68 -0.56 -1.88
N PRO A 102 -32.44 -0.86 -3.17
CA PRO A 102 -33.51 -1.29 -4.05
C PRO A 102 -34.17 -2.55 -3.47
N PRO A 103 -35.51 -2.72 -3.64
CA PRO A 103 -36.27 -3.82 -3.03
C PRO A 103 -35.90 -5.21 -3.60
N TRP A 104 -34.92 -5.25 -4.49
CA TRP A 104 -34.56 -6.40 -5.27
C TRP A 104 -33.03 -6.40 -5.48
N ALA A 105 -32.38 -7.51 -5.12
CA ALA A 105 -30.91 -7.60 -5.05
C ALA A 105 -30.26 -8.44 -6.16
N ARG A 106 -31.04 -9.26 -6.87
CA ARG A 106 -30.52 -10.12 -7.95
C ARG A 106 -30.53 -9.33 -9.27
N PRO A 107 -30.03 -9.88 -10.39
CA PRO A 107 -30.20 -9.29 -11.73
C PRO A 107 -31.30 -9.96 -12.57
N ARG A 108 -31.82 -11.13 -12.14
CA ARG A 108 -32.99 -11.80 -12.75
C ARG A 108 -34.34 -11.40 -12.16
N LEU A 109 -35.19 -10.71 -12.92
CA LEU A 109 -36.46 -10.16 -12.43
C LEU A 109 -37.29 -11.18 -11.63
N PRO A 110 -38.02 -10.74 -10.60
CA PRO A 110 -38.86 -11.63 -9.81
C PRO A 110 -39.90 -12.35 -10.66
N ARG A 111 -40.16 -13.61 -10.35
CA ARG A 111 -41.05 -14.48 -11.15
C ARG A 111 -42.52 -14.42 -10.71
N HIS A 112 -42.83 -13.68 -9.66
CA HIS A 112 -44.19 -13.56 -9.13
C HIS A 112 -45.04 -12.54 -9.88
N LEU A 113 -44.44 -11.71 -10.73
CA LEU A 113 -45.15 -10.81 -11.64
C LEU A 113 -44.98 -11.34 -13.06
N ARG A 114 -46.09 -11.65 -13.71
CA ARG A 114 -46.08 -12.15 -15.08
C ARG A 114 -46.76 -11.12 -15.98
N PRO A 115 -46.05 -10.50 -16.94
CA PRO A 115 -46.70 -9.63 -17.91
C PRO A 115 -47.60 -10.46 -18.83
N LEU A 116 -48.80 -9.95 -19.08
CA LEU A 116 -49.78 -10.53 -19.99
C LEU A 116 -49.77 -9.80 -21.33
N HIS A 117 -49.80 -8.47 -21.31
CA HIS A 117 -49.89 -7.65 -22.52
C HIS A 117 -49.19 -6.30 -22.35
N TYR A 118 -48.57 -5.82 -23.43
CA TYR A 118 -47.91 -4.53 -23.51
C TYR A 118 -48.60 -3.68 -24.57
N ASN A 119 -49.04 -2.48 -24.17
CA ASN A 119 -49.48 -1.45 -25.08
C ASN A 119 -48.44 -0.33 -25.08
N LEU A 120 -47.81 -0.11 -26.24
CA LEU A 120 -46.71 0.83 -26.42
C LEU A 120 -47.14 1.96 -27.34
N MET A 121 -47.10 3.18 -26.84
CA MET A 121 -47.25 4.40 -27.64
C MET A 121 -45.89 5.08 -27.71
N LEU A 122 -45.31 5.21 -28.90
CA LEU A 122 -43.98 5.79 -29.10
C LEU A 122 -44.04 6.90 -30.14
N SER A 123 -43.51 8.05 -29.80
CA SER A 123 -43.34 9.21 -30.66
C SER A 123 -41.85 9.52 -30.78
N ALA A 124 -41.27 9.27 -31.96
CA ALA A 124 -39.87 9.56 -32.24
C ALA A 124 -39.73 10.94 -32.90
N PHE A 125 -38.86 11.77 -32.37
CA PHE A 125 -38.52 13.11 -32.86
C PHE A 125 -37.15 13.06 -33.55
N MET A 126 -37.15 12.94 -34.88
CA MET A 126 -35.93 12.78 -35.67
C MET A 126 -35.09 14.06 -35.77
N GLU A 127 -35.68 15.22 -35.48
CA GLU A 127 -34.99 16.52 -35.48
C GLU A 127 -33.95 16.61 -34.35
N ASN A 128 -34.31 16.08 -33.18
CA ASN A 128 -33.48 16.12 -31.97
C ASN A 128 -32.97 14.73 -31.57
N PHE A 129 -33.28 13.70 -32.38
CA PHE A 129 -32.99 12.29 -32.10
C PHE A 129 -33.49 11.84 -30.72
N THR A 130 -34.66 12.32 -30.31
CA THR A 130 -35.30 11.94 -29.04
C THR A 130 -36.55 11.11 -29.29
N PHE A 131 -37.08 10.49 -28.24
CA PHE A 131 -38.38 9.83 -28.28
C PHE A 131 -39.15 10.12 -26.99
N SER A 132 -40.45 10.12 -27.09
CA SER A 132 -41.38 10.16 -25.96
C SER A 132 -42.41 9.06 -26.15
N GLY A 133 -43.05 8.62 -25.08
CA GLY A 133 -44.03 7.56 -25.20
C GLY A 133 -44.63 7.16 -23.87
N GLU A 134 -45.69 6.37 -23.98
CA GLU A 134 -46.40 5.78 -22.85
C GLU A 134 -46.37 4.26 -22.99
N VAL A 135 -46.18 3.59 -21.86
CA VAL A 135 -46.16 2.14 -21.78
C VAL A 135 -47.18 1.70 -20.76
N ASN A 136 -48.19 0.97 -21.20
CA ASN A 136 -49.18 0.36 -20.33
C ASN A 136 -48.97 -1.16 -20.32
N VAL A 137 -48.66 -1.72 -19.15
CA VAL A 137 -48.36 -3.14 -18.98
C VAL A 137 -49.46 -3.79 -18.15
N GLN A 138 -50.13 -4.78 -18.74
CA GLN A 138 -51.05 -5.64 -18.01
C GLN A 138 -50.27 -6.76 -17.33
N LEU A 139 -50.43 -6.90 -16.02
CA LEU A 139 -49.65 -7.82 -15.18
C LEU A 139 -50.57 -8.79 -14.44
N GLU A 140 -50.19 -10.07 -14.42
CA GLU A 140 -50.73 -11.11 -13.54
C GLU A 140 -49.84 -11.23 -12.29
N VAL A 141 -50.41 -10.97 -11.12
CA VAL A 141 -49.72 -11.09 -9.82
C VAL A 141 -49.95 -12.50 -9.26
N ARG A 142 -48.91 -13.35 -9.31
CA ARG A 142 -48.97 -14.73 -8.81
C ARG A 142 -48.73 -14.86 -7.31
N ASN A 143 -48.01 -13.90 -6.72
CA ASN A 143 -47.77 -13.82 -5.29
C ASN A 143 -47.88 -12.37 -4.83
N ALA A 144 -48.46 -12.14 -3.65
CA ALA A 144 -48.62 -10.82 -3.08
C ALA A 144 -47.25 -10.14 -2.93
N SER A 145 -47.11 -8.96 -3.52
CA SER A 145 -45.88 -8.16 -3.52
C SER A 145 -46.22 -6.72 -3.19
N ARG A 146 -45.30 -6.04 -2.49
CA ARG A 146 -45.40 -4.60 -2.21
C ARG A 146 -44.78 -3.73 -3.31
N TYR A 147 -44.03 -4.35 -4.22
CA TYR A 147 -43.26 -3.69 -5.28
C TYR A 147 -43.52 -4.36 -6.64
N ILE A 148 -43.47 -3.56 -7.72
CA ILE A 148 -43.61 -3.98 -9.12
C ILE A 148 -42.26 -3.87 -9.82
#